data_AF-A0A0M0BXZ1-F1
#
_entry.id   AF-A0A0M0BXZ1-F1
#
_cell.length_a   1.000
_cell.length_b   1.000
_cell.length_c   1.000
_cell.angle_alpha   90.00
_cell.angle_beta   90.00
_cell.angle_gamma   90.00
#
_symmetry.space_group_name_H-M   'P 1'
#
loop_
_entity.id
_entity.type
_entity.pdbx_description
1 polymer ?
#
loop_
_entity_poly.entity_id
_entity_poly.type
_entity_poly.pdbx_seq_one_letter_code
_entity_poly.pdbx_strand_id
1 'polypeptide(L)'
;MIITILNRDKCIENPVEIGLDKDWKVKVRHFDKRFLMKGIYILHFADPLRIIYVGKTRGSTMDFNTRIYRHATEAASRGSQVYQKLKEINKETGKPVLVSLITTNQLRTLFRGKTLKDSAMIDIYEQILIHSLHPELNSR
;
A
#
# COMPACT_ATOMS: atom_id res chain seq x y z
N MET A 1 -0.79 21.24 -18.15
CA MET A 1 -1.80 20.85 -17.15
C MET A 1 -1.14 19.88 -16.18
N ILE A 2 -1.04 20.23 -14.90
CA ILE A 2 -0.20 19.53 -13.92
C ILE A 2 -1.09 18.63 -13.06
N ILE A 3 -0.86 17.31 -13.12
CA ILE A 3 -1.36 16.39 -12.09
C ILE A 3 -0.49 16.61 -10.86
N THR A 4 -1.08 16.93 -9.71
CA THR A 4 -0.31 17.08 -8.48
C THR A 4 0.19 15.71 -8.06
N ILE A 5 1.50 15.49 -8.16
CA ILE A 5 2.17 14.31 -7.64
C ILE A 5 2.48 14.60 -6.18
N LEU A 6 1.96 13.78 -5.27
CA LEU A 6 2.41 13.82 -3.88
C LEU A 6 3.91 13.54 -3.86
N ASN A 7 4.70 14.38 -3.17
CA ASN A 7 6.11 14.07 -2.96
C ASN A 7 6.25 12.78 -2.14
N ARG A 8 7.46 12.22 -2.13
CA ARG A 8 7.75 10.94 -1.45
C ARG A 8 7.24 10.93 -0.01
N ASP A 9 7.51 12.00 0.74
CA ASP A 9 7.13 12.12 2.15
C ASP A 9 5.61 12.13 2.35
N LYS A 10 4.86 12.85 1.51
CA LYS A 10 3.39 12.87 1.56
C LYS A 10 2.76 11.53 1.21
N CYS A 11 3.40 10.72 0.36
CA CYS A 11 2.86 9.41 -0.01
C CYS A 11 2.96 8.41 1.14
N ILE A 12 3.98 8.55 1.99
CA ILE A 12 4.23 7.66 3.13
C ILE A 12 3.76 8.25 4.46
N GLU A 13 3.18 9.45 4.44
CA GLU A 13 2.67 10.16 5.62
C GLU A 13 1.59 9.34 6.34
N ASN A 14 1.63 9.35 7.68
CA ASN A 14 0.66 8.67 8.55
C ASN A 14 0.47 7.18 8.22
N PRO A 15 1.57 6.39 8.21
CA PRO A 15 1.49 4.97 7.96
C PRO A 15 0.76 4.26 9.10
N VAL A 16 0.19 3.10 8.80
CA VAL A 16 -0.37 2.19 9.78
C VAL A 16 0.54 0.98 9.88
N GLU A 17 0.88 0.58 11.10
CA GLU A 17 1.60 -0.65 11.33
C GLU A 17 0.70 -1.86 11.07
N ILE A 18 1.21 -2.83 10.31
CA ILE A 18 0.52 -4.08 10.04
C ILE A 18 1.28 -5.24 10.68
N GLY A 19 0.52 -6.22 11.17
CA GLY A 19 1.08 -7.43 11.75
C GLY A 19 1.23 -8.52 10.70
N LEU A 20 2.28 -9.32 10.81
CA LEU A 20 2.47 -10.51 9.96
C LEU A 20 1.90 -11.75 10.66
N ASP A 21 1.28 -12.64 9.89
CA ASP A 21 0.70 -13.91 10.35
C ASP A 21 -0.21 -13.79 11.58
N LYS A 22 0.21 -14.32 12.73
CA LYS A 22 -0.59 -14.29 13.97
C LYS A 22 -0.78 -12.87 14.49
N ASP A 23 0.20 -11.99 14.29
CA ASP A 23 0.14 -10.60 14.74
C ASP A 23 -0.91 -9.79 13.96
N TRP A 24 -1.25 -10.21 12.74
CA TRP A 24 -2.33 -9.60 11.95
C TRP A 24 -3.63 -9.47 12.75
N LYS A 25 -4.01 -10.52 13.51
CA LYS A 25 -5.26 -10.56 14.29
C LYS A 25 -5.30 -9.53 15.42
N VAL A 26 -4.13 -9.10 15.90
CA VAL A 26 -3.99 -8.07 16.92
C VAL A 26 -4.07 -6.71 16.25
N LYS A 27 -3.23 -6.47 15.23
CA LYS A 27 -3.11 -5.17 14.55
C LYS A 27 -4.39 -4.76 13.82
N VAL A 28 -5.10 -5.69 13.19
CA VAL A 28 -6.34 -5.40 12.44
C VAL A 28 -7.44 -4.76 13.29
N ARG A 29 -7.43 -4.97 14.61
CA ARG A 29 -8.40 -4.36 15.55
C ARG A 29 -8.24 -2.85 15.69
N HIS A 30 -7.06 -2.33 15.35
CA HIS A 30 -6.70 -0.92 15.43
C HIS A 30 -6.72 -0.23 14.06
N PHE A 31 -7.08 -0.95 13.00
CA PHE A 31 -7.18 -0.36 11.67
C PHE A 31 -8.31 0.65 11.62
N ASP A 32 -7.99 1.83 11.10
CA ASP A 32 -8.98 2.89 10.91
C ASP A 32 -9.87 2.61 9.68
N LYS A 33 -10.89 3.45 9.51
CA LYS A 33 -11.89 3.34 8.44
C LYS A 33 -11.31 3.32 7.02
N ARG A 34 -10.08 3.81 6.80
CA ARG A 34 -9.42 3.76 5.49
C ARG A 34 -9.28 2.32 5.02
N PHE A 35 -9.12 1.34 5.91
CA PHE A 35 -8.93 -0.06 5.51
C PHE A 35 -10.15 -0.70 4.81
N LEU A 36 -11.34 -0.11 4.99
CA LEU A 36 -12.57 -0.51 4.30
C LEU A 36 -12.73 0.18 2.92
N MET A 37 -11.77 1.02 2.55
CA MET A 37 -11.79 1.78 1.30
C MET A 37 -10.94 1.10 0.22
N LYS A 38 -10.96 1.72 -0.96
CA LYS A 38 -10.16 1.36 -2.13
C LYS A 38 -9.14 2.44 -2.43
N GLY A 39 -8.13 2.07 -3.19
CA GLY A 39 -7.12 2.97 -3.73
C GLY A 39 -5.79 2.27 -3.91
N ILE A 40 -4.73 2.96 -3.52
CA ILE A 40 -3.34 2.51 -3.63
C ILE A 40 -2.74 2.39 -2.23
N TYR A 41 -1.96 1.34 -1.99
CA TYR A 41 -1.25 1.10 -0.75
C TYR A 41 0.25 0.94 -1.03
N ILE A 42 1.07 1.38 -0.07
CA ILE A 42 2.52 1.32 -0.14
C ILE A 42 3.01 0.57 1.10
N LEU A 43 3.68 -0.56 0.91
CA LEU A 43 4.31 -1.35 1.96
C LEU A 43 5.77 -0.92 2.11
N HIS A 44 6.15 -0.54 3.33
CA HIS A 44 7.48 0.00 3.61
C HIS A 44 7.96 -0.24 5.05
N PHE A 45 9.23 0.11 5.30
CA PHE A 45 9.85 0.22 6.62
C PHE A 45 10.44 1.62 6.76
N ALA A 46 10.36 2.23 7.95
CA ALA A 46 10.69 3.65 8.13
C ALA A 46 12.19 3.97 8.27
N ASP A 47 13.02 3.02 8.71
CA ASP A 47 14.41 3.31 9.07
C ASP A 47 15.35 2.10 8.79
N PRO A 48 16.31 2.21 7.85
CA PRO A 48 16.27 3.19 6.76
C PRO A 48 14.98 3.02 5.95
N LEU A 49 14.51 4.10 5.31
CA LEU A 49 13.29 4.05 4.51
C LEU A 49 13.45 3.05 3.35
N ARG A 50 12.70 1.96 3.39
CA ARG A 50 12.66 0.94 2.32
C ARG A 50 11.25 0.78 1.79
N ILE A 51 11.04 1.13 0.53
CA ILE A 51 9.76 0.92 -0.15
C ILE A 51 9.79 -0.49 -0.77
N ILE A 52 8.97 -1.39 -0.27
CA ILE A 52 8.98 -2.79 -0.70
C ILE A 52 8.06 -2.98 -1.90
N TYR A 53 6.85 -2.44 -1.81
CA TYR A 53 5.81 -2.71 -2.79
C TYR A 53 4.77 -1.59 -2.80
N VAL A 54 4.43 -1.13 -4.01
CA VAL A 54 3.24 -0.31 -4.28
C VAL A 54 2.19 -1.20 -4.92
N GLY A 55 0.98 -1.24 -4.37
CA GLY A 55 -0.11 -2.01 -4.97
C GLY A 55 -1.43 -1.28 -4.92
N LYS A 56 -2.41 -1.85 -5.59
CA LYS A 56 -3.76 -1.30 -5.68
C LYS A 56 -4.84 -2.31 -5.33
N THR A 57 -5.98 -1.78 -4.93
CA THR A 57 -7.22 -2.55 -4.80
C THR A 57 -7.98 -2.50 -6.12
N ARG A 58 -8.17 -3.64 -6.80
CA ARG A 58 -8.99 -3.77 -8.02
C ARG A 58 -10.24 -4.60 -7.76
N GLY A 59 -11.38 -4.17 -8.32
CA GLY A 59 -12.66 -4.90 -8.26
C GLY A 59 -13.69 -4.28 -7.30
N SER A 60 -14.95 -4.69 -7.43
CA SER A 60 -16.08 -4.16 -6.64
C SER A 60 -16.00 -4.56 -5.15
N THR A 61 -15.36 -5.68 -4.83
CA THR A 61 -15.31 -6.25 -3.47
C THR A 61 -13.94 -6.17 -2.78
N MET A 62 -12.91 -5.63 -3.45
CA MET A 62 -11.55 -5.60 -2.92
C MET A 62 -11.27 -4.27 -2.21
N ASP A 63 -11.14 -4.30 -0.89
CA ASP A 63 -10.68 -3.18 -0.07
C ASP A 63 -9.20 -3.35 0.35
N PHE A 64 -8.66 -2.35 1.05
CA PHE A 64 -7.29 -2.41 1.56
C PHE A 64 -7.08 -3.54 2.55
N ASN A 65 -8.02 -3.75 3.48
CA ASN A 65 -7.93 -4.82 4.49
C ASN A 65 -7.70 -6.19 3.84
N THR A 66 -8.58 -6.54 2.90
CA THR A 66 -8.52 -7.80 2.15
C THR A 66 -7.22 -7.92 1.37
N ARG A 67 -6.76 -6.84 0.74
CA ARG A 67 -5.56 -6.88 -0.09
C ARG A 67 -4.29 -6.99 0.73
N ILE A 68 -4.20 -6.28 1.85
CA ILE A 68 -3.05 -6.30 2.75
C ILE A 68 -3.01 -7.63 3.51
N TYR A 69 -4.15 -8.20 3.91
CA TYR A 69 -4.21 -9.55 4.50
C TYR A 69 -3.51 -10.61 3.63
N ARG A 70 -3.71 -10.52 2.30
CA ARG A 70 -3.06 -11.40 1.33
C ARG A 70 -1.55 -11.20 1.22
N HIS A 71 -1.03 -10.05 1.62
CA HIS A 71 0.42 -9.81 1.68
C HIS A 71 1.01 -10.06 3.07
N ALA A 72 0.19 -10.03 4.12
CA ALA A 72 0.63 -10.10 5.50
C ALA A 72 0.56 -11.51 6.11
N THR A 73 -0.17 -12.45 5.50
CA THR A 73 -0.38 -13.78 6.09
C THR A 73 -0.01 -14.90 5.13
N GLU A 74 0.75 -15.88 5.62
CA GLU A 74 1.21 -17.03 4.84
C GLU A 74 0.05 -17.72 4.10
N ALA A 75 -1.02 -18.05 4.83
CA ALA A 75 -2.18 -18.78 4.33
C ALA A 75 -2.86 -18.09 3.14
N ALA A 76 -2.89 -16.75 3.13
CA ALA A 76 -3.52 -15.98 2.05
C ALA A 76 -2.53 -15.56 0.96
N SER A 77 -1.23 -15.55 1.26
CA SER A 77 -0.18 -15.10 0.36
C SER A 77 0.10 -16.05 -0.79
N ARG A 78 -0.15 -17.35 -0.61
CA ARG A 78 0.16 -18.39 -1.60
C ARG A 78 1.60 -18.31 -2.11
N GLY A 79 2.55 -17.98 -1.23
CA GLY A 79 3.96 -17.83 -1.61
C GLY A 79 4.31 -16.52 -2.32
N SER A 80 3.51 -15.47 -2.15
CA SER A 80 3.79 -14.13 -2.69
C SER A 80 5.19 -13.65 -2.33
N GLN A 81 5.95 -13.17 -3.31
CA GLN A 81 7.27 -12.55 -3.11
C GLN A 81 7.20 -11.36 -2.16
N VAL A 82 6.08 -10.62 -2.14
CA VAL A 82 5.85 -9.52 -1.20
C VAL A 82 5.83 -10.04 0.23
N TYR A 83 5.05 -11.07 0.51
CA TYR A 83 4.98 -11.68 1.85
C TYR A 83 6.35 -12.17 2.31
N GLN A 84 7.07 -12.89 1.44
CA GLN A 84 8.41 -13.39 1.75
C GLN A 84 9.39 -12.25 2.08
N LYS A 85 9.39 -11.18 1.28
CA LYS A 85 10.27 -10.03 1.52
C LYS A 85 9.93 -9.28 2.79
N LEU A 86 8.64 -9.12 3.11
CA LEU A 86 8.20 -8.52 4.37
C LEU A 86 8.67 -9.34 5.58
N LYS A 87 8.52 -10.68 5.52
CA LYS A 87 8.97 -11.60 6.58
C LYS A 87 10.48 -11.58 6.77
N GLU A 88 11.23 -11.61 5.67
CA GLU A 88 12.70 -11.52 5.65
C GLU A 88 13.16 -10.26 6.40
N ILE A 89 12.73 -9.08 5.94
CA ILE A 89 13.17 -7.80 6.51
C ILE A 89 12.70 -7.64 7.97
N ASN A 90 11.46 -8.04 8.28
CA ASN A 90 10.95 -7.98 9.64
C ASN A 90 11.76 -8.88 10.59
N LYS A 91 12.16 -10.08 10.15
CA LYS A 91 13.01 -10.98 10.93
C LYS A 91 14.44 -10.44 11.10
N GLU A 92 15.00 -9.84 10.06
CA GLU A 92 16.37 -9.28 10.09
C GLU A 92 16.48 -8.04 10.97
N THR A 93 15.48 -7.16 10.91
CA THR A 93 15.56 -5.83 11.53
C THR A 93 14.77 -5.71 12.83
N GLY A 94 13.81 -6.61 13.07
CA GLY A 94 12.82 -6.49 14.14
C GLY A 94 11.87 -5.30 13.96
N LYS A 95 11.95 -4.55 12.85
CA LYS A 95 11.17 -3.33 12.63
C LYS A 95 9.77 -3.66 12.12
N PRO A 96 8.75 -2.87 12.51
CA PRO A 96 7.38 -3.09 12.07
C PRO A 96 7.22 -2.86 10.56
N VAL A 97 6.34 -3.66 9.94
CA VAL A 97 5.90 -3.40 8.58
C VAL A 97 4.88 -2.26 8.62
N LEU A 98 5.08 -1.26 7.77
CA LEU A 98 4.21 -0.11 7.64
C LEU A 98 3.45 -0.15 6.33
N VAL A 99 2.21 0.34 6.36
CA VAL A 99 1.41 0.57 5.16
C VAL A 99 0.89 2.00 5.11
N SER A 100 1.13 2.68 4.00
CA SER A 100 0.53 3.99 3.71
C SER A 100 -0.59 3.83 2.69
N LEU A 101 -1.73 4.46 2.94
CA LEU A 101 -2.96 4.28 2.17
C LEU A 101 -3.36 5.59 1.47
N ILE A 102 -3.50 5.53 0.16
CA ILE A 102 -4.00 6.62 -0.68
C ILE A 102 -5.37 6.20 -1.21
N THR A 103 -6.40 6.73 -0.58
CA THR A 103 -7.80 6.38 -0.86
C THR A 103 -8.27 6.96 -2.20
N THR A 104 -9.32 6.38 -2.78
CA THR A 104 -10.00 6.93 -3.97
C THR A 104 -10.45 8.37 -3.78
N ASN A 105 -10.86 8.78 -2.58
CA ASN A 105 -11.24 10.17 -2.30
C ASN A 105 -10.04 11.12 -2.39
N GLN A 106 -8.88 10.70 -1.89
CA GLN A 106 -7.64 11.47 -2.06
C GLN A 106 -7.24 11.53 -3.54
N LEU A 107 -7.32 10.41 -4.26
CA LEU A 107 -7.05 10.38 -5.71
C LEU A 107 -7.97 11.34 -6.48
N ARG A 108 -9.28 11.34 -6.23
CA ARG A 108 -10.23 12.28 -6.86
C ARG A 108 -9.84 13.75 -6.63
N THR A 109 -9.22 14.06 -5.49
CA THR A 109 -8.72 15.41 -5.19
C THR A 109 -7.48 15.74 -6.04
N LEU A 110 -6.57 14.77 -6.26
CA LEU A 110 -5.38 14.93 -7.10
C LEU A 110 -5.71 15.07 -8.59
N PHE A 111 -6.79 14.44 -9.05
CA PHE A 111 -7.30 14.50 -10.42
C PHE A 111 -8.48 15.48 -10.57
N ARG A 112 -8.63 16.46 -9.67
CA ARG A 112 -9.75 17.41 -9.72
C ARG A 112 -9.86 18.08 -11.09
N GLY A 113 -11.07 18.15 -11.64
CA GLY A 113 -11.33 18.68 -12.98
C GLY A 113 -11.04 17.70 -14.12
N LYS A 114 -10.89 16.40 -13.82
CA LYS A 114 -10.81 15.31 -14.80
C LYS A 114 -12.02 14.41 -14.71
N THR A 115 -12.58 14.05 -15.86
CA THR A 115 -13.67 13.07 -15.96
C THR A 115 -13.09 11.66 -16.09
N LEU A 116 -12.42 11.18 -15.04
CA LEU A 116 -11.81 9.84 -14.99
C LEU A 116 -12.59 8.93 -14.04
N LYS A 117 -12.77 7.66 -14.43
CA LYS A 117 -13.26 6.62 -13.52
C LYS A 117 -12.22 6.35 -12.43
N ASP A 118 -12.67 5.98 -11.22
CA ASP A 118 -11.78 5.63 -10.09
C ASP A 118 -10.70 4.61 -10.48
N SER A 119 -11.06 3.59 -11.27
CA SER A 119 -10.12 2.57 -11.75
C SER A 119 -8.98 3.17 -12.59
N ALA A 120 -9.28 4.15 -13.44
CA ALA A 120 -8.29 4.82 -14.26
C ALA A 120 -7.37 5.71 -13.41
N MET A 121 -7.92 6.45 -12.44
CA MET A 121 -7.12 7.25 -11.51
C MET A 121 -6.18 6.38 -10.67
N ILE A 122 -6.66 5.24 -10.17
CA ILE A 122 -5.85 4.25 -9.44
C ILE A 122 -4.73 3.73 -10.34
N ASP A 123 -5.05 3.30 -11.56
CA ASP A 123 -4.06 2.72 -12.46
C ASP A 123 -2.98 3.73 -12.86
N ILE A 124 -3.36 4.96 -13.21
CA ILE A 124 -2.40 6.03 -13.55
C ILE A 124 -1.51 6.36 -12.34
N TYR A 125 -2.11 6.56 -11.17
CA TYR A 125 -1.36 7.02 -10.00
C TYR A 125 -0.47 5.93 -9.40
N GLU A 126 -0.86 4.66 -9.49
CA GLU A 126 0.01 3.54 -9.11
C GLU A 126 1.30 3.55 -9.96
N GLN A 127 1.19 3.72 -11.28
CA GLN A 127 2.35 3.77 -12.16
C GLN A 127 3.28 4.95 -11.83
N ILE A 128 2.69 6.12 -11.54
CA ILE A 128 3.46 7.30 -11.08
C ILE A 128 4.25 6.97 -9.80
N LEU A 129 3.61 6.31 -8.82
CA LEU A 129 4.28 5.95 -7.57
C LEU A 129 5.35 4.87 -7.76
N ILE A 130 5.11 3.87 -8.61
CA ILE A 130 6.12 2.86 -8.94
C ILE A 130 7.36 3.54 -9.53
N HIS A 131 7.15 4.45 -10.49
CA HIS A 131 8.24 5.17 -11.12
C HIS A 131 8.96 6.13 -10.17
N SER A 132 8.24 6.78 -9.26
CA SER A 132 8.81 7.81 -8.38
C SER A 132 9.45 7.25 -7.10
N LEU A 133 8.92 6.13 -6.59
CA LEU A 133 9.36 5.55 -5.31
C LEU A 133 10.37 4.42 -5.48
N HIS A 134 10.51 3.86 -6.69
CA HIS A 134 11.41 2.74 -6.99
C HIS A 134 11.31 1.58 -5.97
N PRO A 135 10.12 1.00 -5.78
CA PRO A 135 9.93 -0.09 -4.84
C PRO A 135 10.74 -1.33 -5.23
N GLU A 136 11.26 -2.05 -4.25
CA GLU A 136 12.14 -3.22 -4.47
C GLU A 136 11.50 -4.32 -5.34
N LEU A 137 10.17 -4.47 -5.32
CA LEU A 137 9.46 -5.56 -6.00
C LEU A 137 8.58 -5.15 -7.20
N ASN A 138 8.39 -3.87 -7.52
CA ASN A 138 7.58 -3.50 -8.72
C ASN A 138 8.40 -3.26 -9.99
N SER A 139 9.71 -3.42 -9.92
CA SER A 139 10.59 -3.37 -11.09
C SER A 139 10.64 -4.75 -11.76
N ARG A 140 9.67 -5.00 -12.65
CA ARG A 140 9.83 -5.86 -13.82
C ARG A 140 9.24 -5.17 -15.04
#